data_AF-A0A392PC37-F1
#
_entry.id   AF-A0A392PC37-F1
#
_cell.length_a   1.000
_cell.length_b   1.000
_cell.length_c   1.000
_cell.angle_alpha   90.00
_cell.angle_beta   90.00
_cell.angle_gamma   90.00
#
_symmetry.space_group_name_H-M   'P 1'
#
loop_
_entity.id
_entity.type
_entity.pdbx_description
1 polymer ?
#
loop_
_entity_poly.entity_id
_entity_poly.type
_entity_poly.pdbx_seq_one_letter_code
_entity_poly.pdbx_strand_id
1 'polypeptide(L)'
;NYAGPFAFKVNFPAGFRPNVNFLEQFERWQKLEFPSPYLNARRFDAADPKTRKRTVAVIHELLSLTLERRMTSAQLDAFHAECFLPSQLLLCLIKHHGIFYLTNKGVRSTVFLKDAYVGSNLIDKCPLLQFNDKFVALCGRGNVDLCDSKSSLQAVV
;
A
#
# COMPACT_ATOMS: atom_id res chain seq x y z
N ASN A 1 8.35 -13.59 3.26
CA ASN A 1 8.89 -12.31 2.74
C ASN A 1 10.16 -12.60 1.96
N TYR A 2 10.43 -11.83 0.92
CA TYR A 2 11.63 -11.99 0.08
C TYR A 2 12.87 -11.44 0.80
N ALA A 3 14.02 -12.09 0.62
CA ALA A 3 15.28 -11.68 1.22
C ALA A 3 15.99 -10.62 0.36
N GLY A 4 16.47 -9.55 0.99
CA GLY A 4 17.27 -8.51 0.37
C GLY A 4 17.18 -7.18 1.14
N PRO A 5 18.20 -6.32 1.07
CA PRO A 5 18.23 -5.05 1.81
C PRO A 5 17.12 -4.08 1.37
N PHE A 6 16.60 -4.23 0.15
CA PHE A 6 15.60 -3.36 -0.44
C PHE A 6 14.36 -4.12 -0.93
N ALA A 7 14.09 -5.28 -0.33
CA ALA A 7 12.90 -6.06 -0.63
C ALA A 7 11.70 -5.46 0.12
N PHE A 8 10.61 -5.18 -0.59
CA PHE A 8 9.36 -4.73 0.03
C PHE A 8 8.72 -5.86 0.83
N LYS A 9 8.17 -5.53 2.00
CA LYS A 9 7.29 -6.44 2.73
C LYS A 9 6.02 -6.64 1.91
N VAL A 10 5.61 -7.90 1.74
CA VAL A 10 4.46 -8.26 0.91
C VAL A 10 3.45 -9.08 1.67
N ASN A 11 2.17 -8.80 1.41
CA ASN A 11 1.04 -9.56 1.91
C ASN A 11 0.02 -9.70 0.77
N PHE A 12 -0.08 -10.89 0.16
CA PHE A 12 -1.04 -11.15 -0.91
C PHE A 12 -2.44 -11.44 -0.34
N PRO A 13 -3.52 -11.08 -1.05
CA PRO A 13 -4.87 -11.35 -0.58
C PRO A 13 -5.15 -12.86 -0.48
N ALA A 14 -6.00 -13.24 0.47
CA ALA A 14 -6.45 -14.62 0.60
C ALA A 14 -7.11 -15.08 -0.72
N GLY A 15 -6.66 -16.22 -1.25
CA GLY A 15 -7.12 -16.75 -2.54
C GLY A 15 -6.29 -16.33 -3.76
N PHE A 16 -5.28 -15.47 -3.62
CA PHE A 16 -4.32 -15.24 -4.70
C PHE A 16 -3.51 -16.51 -4.97
N ARG A 17 -3.59 -17.03 -6.21
CA ARG A 17 -2.91 -18.25 -6.66
C ARG A 17 -1.89 -17.89 -7.76
N PRO A 18 -0.70 -17.40 -7.41
CA PRO A 18 0.31 -17.08 -8.41
C PRO A 18 0.85 -18.37 -9.06
N ASN A 19 1.16 -18.30 -10.35
CA ASN A 19 1.92 -19.35 -11.00
C ASN A 19 3.43 -19.21 -10.70
N VAL A 20 4.21 -20.25 -11.00
CA VAL A 20 5.66 -20.29 -10.73
C VAL A 20 6.38 -19.13 -11.43
N ASN A 21 6.02 -18.86 -12.68
CA ASN A 21 6.63 -17.79 -13.48
C ASN A 21 6.43 -16.41 -12.82
N PHE A 22 5.24 -16.11 -12.30
CA PHE A 22 4.98 -14.88 -11.55
C PHE A 22 5.89 -14.78 -10.32
N LEU A 23 6.02 -15.86 -9.53
CA LEU A 23 6.84 -15.85 -8.32
C LEU A 23 8.31 -15.60 -8.64
N GLU A 24 8.84 -16.23 -9.69
CA GLU A 24 10.22 -16.03 -10.15
C GLU A 24 10.45 -14.60 -10.65
N GLN A 25 9.54 -14.06 -11.46
CA GLN A 25 9.64 -12.67 -11.93
C GLN A 25 9.56 -11.68 -10.79
N PHE A 26 8.65 -11.91 -9.83
CA PHE A 26 8.47 -11.05 -8.67
C PHE A 26 9.68 -11.12 -7.74
N GLU A 27 10.26 -12.30 -7.52
CA GLU A 27 11.50 -12.45 -6.75
C GLU A 27 12.67 -11.72 -7.42
N ARG A 28 12.85 -11.88 -8.73
CA ARG A 28 13.88 -11.14 -9.49
C ARG A 28 13.68 -9.64 -9.34
N TRP A 29 12.45 -9.16 -9.44
CA TRP A 29 12.12 -7.75 -9.22
C TRP A 29 12.45 -7.27 -7.79
N GLN A 30 12.12 -8.07 -6.76
CA GLN A 30 12.48 -7.78 -5.36
C GLN A 30 13.99 -7.70 -5.14
N LYS A 31 14.79 -8.44 -5.92
CA LYS A 31 16.26 -8.42 -5.85
C LYS A 31 16.94 -7.36 -6.72
N LEU A 32 16.21 -6.67 -7.60
CA LEU A 32 16.79 -5.57 -8.39
C LEU A 32 17.41 -4.51 -7.47
N GLU A 33 18.40 -3.79 -7.99
CA GLU A 33 18.89 -2.58 -7.33
C GLU A 33 17.74 -1.62 -7.02
N PHE A 34 17.88 -0.88 -5.93
CA PHE A 34 16.89 0.06 -5.45
C PHE A 34 17.43 1.48 -5.62
N PRO A 35 17.10 2.16 -6.72
CA PRO A 35 17.41 3.58 -6.84
C PRO A 35 16.65 4.34 -5.75
N SER A 36 17.36 5.17 -4.99
CA SER A 36 16.76 5.93 -3.90
C SER A 36 15.56 6.78 -4.37
N PRO A 37 14.41 6.74 -3.67
CA PRO A 37 13.24 7.56 -3.96
C PRO A 37 13.52 9.06 -3.98
N TYR A 38 14.52 9.50 -3.21
CA TYR A 38 14.89 10.91 -3.07
C TYR A 38 15.82 11.42 -4.16
N LEU A 39 16.34 10.55 -5.03
CA LEU A 39 17.15 10.97 -6.17
C LEU A 39 16.27 11.59 -7.26
N ASN A 40 16.84 12.49 -8.06
CA ASN A 40 16.13 13.12 -9.18
C ASN A 40 15.66 12.06 -10.19
N ALA A 41 14.34 11.98 -10.40
CA ALA A 41 13.70 10.99 -11.27
C ALA A 41 14.12 11.11 -12.75
N ARG A 42 14.52 12.30 -13.21
CA ARG A 42 14.94 12.55 -14.60
C ARG A 42 16.20 11.81 -15.01
N ARG A 43 16.94 11.23 -14.04
CA ARG A 43 18.17 10.47 -14.28
C ARG A 43 17.91 9.02 -14.73
N PHE A 44 16.66 8.57 -14.71
CA PHE A 44 16.31 7.18 -14.97
C PHE A 44 15.52 7.04 -16.27
N ASP A 45 15.90 6.05 -17.08
CA ASP A 45 15.17 5.70 -18.30
C ASP A 45 13.87 4.97 -17.95
N ALA A 46 12.75 5.41 -18.52
CA ALA A 46 11.44 4.79 -18.31
C ALA A 46 11.39 3.30 -18.74
N ALA A 47 12.24 2.88 -19.68
CA ALA A 47 12.33 1.49 -20.11
C ALA A 47 12.98 0.56 -19.07
N ASP A 48 13.85 1.10 -18.20
CA ASP A 48 14.61 0.33 -17.21
C ASP A 48 13.68 -0.27 -16.14
N PRO A 49 13.72 -1.60 -15.89
CA PRO A 49 13.05 -2.23 -14.77
C PRO A 49 13.32 -1.57 -13.40
N LYS A 50 14.51 -1.00 -13.18
CA LYS A 50 14.87 -0.27 -11.95
C LYS A 50 14.00 0.97 -11.75
N THR A 51 13.62 1.65 -12.84
CA THR A 51 12.74 2.82 -12.79
C THR A 51 11.37 2.46 -12.25
N ARG A 52 10.82 1.31 -12.68
CA ARG A 52 9.54 0.80 -12.14
C ARG A 52 9.65 0.47 -10.66
N LYS A 53 10.76 -0.13 -10.22
CA LYS A 53 11.02 -0.38 -8.80
C LYS A 53 11.11 0.91 -8.00
N ARG A 54 11.80 1.93 -8.53
CA ARG A 54 11.88 3.27 -7.93
C ARG A 54 10.50 3.91 -7.81
N THR A 55 9.64 3.81 -8.83
CA THR A 55 8.27 4.33 -8.75
C THR A 55 7.50 3.73 -7.58
N VAL A 56 7.56 2.41 -7.40
CA VAL A 56 6.92 1.74 -6.26
C VAL A 56 7.49 2.25 -4.94
N ALA A 57 8.81 2.44 -4.88
CA ALA A 57 9.48 2.99 -3.72
C ALA A 57 9.03 4.42 -3.39
N VAL A 58 8.90 5.29 -4.40
CA VAL A 58 8.41 6.67 -4.22
C VAL A 58 6.97 6.68 -3.67
N ILE A 59 6.08 5.84 -4.21
CA ILE A 59 4.71 5.75 -3.71
C ILE A 59 4.71 5.20 -2.27
N HIS A 60 5.53 4.20 -1.98
CA HIS A 60 5.68 3.64 -0.63
C HIS A 60 6.12 4.72 0.38
N GLU A 61 7.14 5.52 0.05
CA GLU A 61 7.60 6.62 0.88
C GLU A 61 6.54 7.71 1.05
N LEU A 62 5.87 8.11 -0.04
CA LEU A 62 4.84 9.15 -0.01
C LEU A 62 3.67 8.74 0.90
N LEU A 63 3.22 7.49 0.82
CA LEU A 63 2.22 6.95 1.73
C LEU A 63 2.77 6.89 3.16
N SER A 64 4.02 6.47 3.33
CA SER A 64 4.68 6.42 4.64
C SER A 64 4.74 7.80 5.31
N LEU A 65 4.82 8.90 4.58
CA LEU A 65 4.81 10.24 5.19
C LEU A 65 3.43 10.67 5.71
N THR A 66 2.35 9.98 5.36
CA THR A 66 0.99 10.31 5.83
C THR A 66 0.70 9.67 7.19
N LEU A 67 -0.06 10.36 8.05
CA LEU A 67 -0.41 9.85 9.38
C LEU A 67 -1.14 8.50 9.31
N GLU A 68 -2.06 8.37 8.36
CA GLU A 68 -2.84 7.16 8.16
C GLU A 68 -2.17 6.16 7.20
N ARG A 69 -0.97 6.43 6.67
CA ARG A 69 -0.29 5.55 5.69
C ARG A 69 -1.17 5.20 4.46
N ARG A 70 -2.01 6.15 4.05
CA ARG A 70 -2.96 6.04 2.94
C ARG A 70 -3.17 7.39 2.27
N MET A 71 -3.55 7.37 1.00
CA MET A 71 -3.81 8.57 0.22
C MET A 71 -4.91 8.32 -0.81
N THR A 72 -5.76 9.31 -1.06
CA THR A 72 -6.75 9.24 -2.14
C THR A 72 -6.07 9.35 -3.50
N SER A 73 -6.70 8.84 -4.55
CA SER A 73 -6.17 8.95 -5.92
C SER A 73 -5.94 10.41 -6.33
N ALA A 74 -6.82 11.33 -5.92
CA ALA A 74 -6.67 12.76 -6.20
C ALA A 74 -5.47 13.39 -5.48
N GLN A 75 -5.24 13.03 -4.21
CA GLN A 75 -4.05 13.49 -3.48
C GLN A 75 -2.78 12.91 -4.12
N LEU A 76 -2.79 11.66 -4.55
CA LEU A 76 -1.63 11.02 -5.20
C LEU A 76 -1.33 11.65 -6.57
N ASP A 77 -2.37 12.02 -7.30
CA ASP A 77 -2.28 12.72 -8.59
C ASP A 77 -1.70 14.12 -8.46
N ALA A 78 -1.91 14.80 -7.32
CA ALA A 78 -1.28 16.10 -7.05
C ALA A 78 0.26 16.03 -7.04
N PHE A 79 0.83 14.85 -6.71
CA PHE A 79 2.28 14.61 -6.75
C PHE A 79 2.78 14.07 -8.10
N HIS A 80 1.90 13.87 -9.09
CA HIS A 80 2.23 13.15 -10.31
C HIS A 80 3.43 13.75 -11.06
N ALA A 81 3.38 15.06 -11.31
CA ALA A 81 4.42 15.78 -12.04
C ALA A 81 5.73 15.88 -11.25
N GLU A 82 5.66 16.17 -9.95
CA GLU A 82 6.84 16.38 -9.10
C GLU A 82 7.59 15.07 -8.82
N CYS A 83 6.85 13.99 -8.60
CA CYS A 83 7.42 12.67 -8.31
C CYS A 83 7.69 11.82 -9.56
N PHE A 84 7.36 12.32 -10.76
CA PHE A 84 7.46 11.60 -12.03
C PHE A 84 6.74 10.25 -11.96
N LEU A 85 5.49 10.28 -11.48
CA LEU A 85 4.67 9.09 -11.41
C LEU A 85 4.25 8.64 -12.83
N PRO A 86 4.04 7.34 -13.06
CA PRO A 86 3.63 6.85 -14.36
C PRO A 86 2.22 7.35 -14.72
N SER A 87 1.97 7.62 -16.00
CA SER A 87 0.64 7.99 -16.50
C SER A 87 -0.42 6.94 -16.17
N GLN A 88 -0.03 5.66 -16.15
CA GLN A 88 -0.88 4.53 -15.74
C GLN A 88 -0.65 4.16 -14.27
N LEU A 89 -0.77 5.13 -13.36
CA LEU A 89 -0.55 4.95 -11.92
C LEU A 89 -1.42 3.87 -11.31
N LEU A 90 -2.70 3.83 -11.66
CA LEU A 90 -3.63 2.81 -11.20
C LEU A 90 -3.17 1.40 -11.57
N LEU A 91 -2.71 1.20 -12.81
CA LEU A 91 -2.18 -0.09 -13.27
C LEU A 91 -0.90 -0.45 -12.51
N CYS A 92 -0.04 0.53 -12.20
CA CYS A 92 1.14 0.31 -11.37
C CYS A 92 0.73 -0.22 -9.98
N LEU A 93 -0.24 0.40 -9.33
CA LEU A 93 -0.73 -0.02 -8.02
C LEU A 93 -1.33 -1.43 -8.04
N ILE A 94 -2.16 -1.75 -9.04
CA ILE A 94 -2.79 -3.07 -9.21
C ILE A 94 -1.72 -4.16 -9.44
N LYS A 95 -0.70 -3.89 -10.25
CA LYS A 95 0.42 -4.83 -10.48
C LYS A 95 1.20 -5.12 -9.20
N HIS A 96 1.20 -4.21 -8.23
CA HIS A 96 1.90 -4.35 -6.94
C HIS A 96 0.92 -4.51 -5.76
N HIS A 97 -0.19 -5.24 -5.96
CA HIS A 97 -1.23 -5.51 -4.96
C HIS A 97 -0.77 -6.32 -3.72
N GLY A 98 0.43 -6.87 -3.75
CA GLY A 98 1.09 -7.44 -2.57
C GLY A 98 1.65 -6.38 -1.61
N ILE A 99 1.89 -5.16 -2.10
CA ILE A 99 2.46 -4.02 -1.35
C ILE A 99 1.38 -2.98 -1.06
N PHE A 100 0.55 -2.69 -2.06
CA PHE A 100 -0.53 -1.71 -1.95
C PHE A 100 -1.90 -2.38 -1.93
N TYR A 101 -2.81 -1.82 -1.15
CA TYR A 101 -4.22 -2.15 -1.23
C TYR A 101 -4.97 -0.96 -1.80
N LEU A 102 -5.89 -1.22 -2.73
CA LEU A 102 -6.69 -0.20 -3.38
C LEU A 102 -8.15 -0.43 -3.02
N THR A 103 -8.79 0.56 -2.41
CA THR A 103 -10.25 0.60 -2.30
C THR A 103 -10.81 1.47 -3.40
N ASN A 104 -11.96 1.07 -3.94
CA ASN A 104 -12.74 1.90 -4.83
C ASN A 104 -14.07 2.24 -4.15
N LYS A 105 -14.31 3.54 -3.89
CA LYS A 105 -15.57 4.06 -3.38
C LYS A 105 -16.15 5.03 -4.41
N GLY A 106 -16.92 4.50 -5.35
CA GLY A 106 -17.52 5.26 -6.43
C GLY A 106 -16.46 5.77 -7.41
N VAL A 107 -16.27 7.09 -7.46
CA VAL A 107 -15.26 7.75 -8.33
C VAL A 107 -13.92 7.91 -7.61
N ARG A 108 -13.89 7.78 -6.28
CA ARG A 108 -12.71 8.03 -5.46
C ARG A 108 -12.07 6.70 -5.07
N SER A 109 -10.84 6.50 -5.49
CA SER A 109 -10.02 5.38 -5.03
C SER A 109 -9.11 5.84 -3.90
N THR A 110 -8.82 4.95 -2.94
CA THR A 110 -7.84 5.20 -1.88
C THR A 110 -6.80 4.09 -1.88
N VAL A 111 -5.53 4.49 -1.88
CA VAL A 111 -4.37 3.61 -1.82
C VAL A 111 -3.92 3.52 -0.38
N PHE A 112 -3.73 2.30 0.10
CA PHE A 112 -3.23 1.98 1.42
C PHE A 112 -1.92 1.24 1.30
N LEU A 113 -0.99 1.55 2.19
CA LEU A 113 0.26 0.83 2.29
C LEU A 113 0.08 -0.43 3.16
N LYS A 114 0.17 -1.64 2.60
CA LYS A 114 -0.24 -2.88 3.32
C LYS A 114 0.66 -3.23 4.50
N ASP A 115 1.93 -2.87 4.46
CA ASP A 115 2.85 -3.21 5.55
C ASP A 115 2.57 -2.44 6.84
N ALA A 116 1.86 -1.31 6.74
CA ALA A 116 1.43 -0.47 7.85
C ALA A 116 0.12 -0.94 8.50
N TYR A 117 -0.54 -1.98 7.96
CA TYR A 117 -1.86 -2.42 8.39
C TYR A 117 -1.92 -3.90 8.75
N VAL A 118 -2.75 -4.23 9.74
CA VAL A 118 -3.24 -5.58 10.03
C VAL A 118 -4.76 -5.56 9.93
N GLY A 119 -5.29 -6.20 8.88
CA GLY A 119 -6.71 -6.06 8.53
C GLY A 119 -7.04 -4.60 8.20
N SER A 120 -8.05 -4.04 8.86
CA SER A 120 -8.44 -2.62 8.77
C SER A 120 -7.66 -1.70 9.72
N ASN A 121 -6.84 -2.26 10.61
CA ASN A 121 -6.19 -1.49 11.68
C ASN A 121 -4.78 -1.06 11.29
N LEU A 122 -4.50 0.24 11.43
CA LEU A 122 -3.15 0.78 11.31
C LEU A 122 -2.30 0.31 12.50
N ILE A 123 -1.11 -0.24 12.22
CA ILE A 123 -0.22 -0.84 13.23
C ILE A 123 0.35 0.23 14.16
N ASP A 124 0.93 1.27 13.58
CA ASP A 124 1.56 2.38 14.31
C ASP A 124 0.68 3.63 14.21
N LYS A 125 -0.27 3.76 15.14
CA LYS A 125 -1.13 4.93 15.25
C LYS A 125 -0.47 6.00 16.11
N CYS A 126 -0.24 7.18 15.54
CA CYS A 126 0.21 8.33 16.31
C CYS A 126 -0.86 8.77 17.34
N PRO A 127 -0.48 9.51 18.40
CA PRO A 127 -1.42 9.93 19.45
C PRO A 127 -2.64 10.70 18.94
N LEU A 128 -2.49 11.48 17.86
CA LEU A 128 -3.60 12.23 17.25
C LEU A 128 -4.68 11.32 16.68
N LEU A 129 -4.27 10.24 16.00
CA LEU A 129 -5.22 9.26 15.46
C LEU A 129 -5.90 8.48 16.58
N GLN A 130 -5.16 8.11 17.64
CA GLN A 130 -5.75 7.44 18.80
C GLN A 130 -6.78 8.32 19.53
N PHE A 131 -6.51 9.63 19.66
CA PHE A 131 -7.45 10.58 20.22
C PHE A 131 -8.69 10.71 19.33
N ASN A 132 -8.50 10.84 18.02
CA ASN A 132 -9.60 10.93 17.06
C ASN A 132 -10.48 9.68 17.10
N ASP A 133 -9.90 8.48 17.19
CA ASP A 133 -10.65 7.22 17.33
C ASP A 133 -11.55 7.23 18.58
N LYS A 134 -11.02 7.69 19.72
CA LYS A 134 -11.79 7.84 20.97
C LYS A 134 -12.90 8.87 20.82
N PHE A 135 -12.60 10.02 20.22
CA PHE A 135 -13.57 11.08 19.99
C PHE A 135 -14.72 10.59 19.11
N VAL A 136 -14.41 9.94 17.99
CA VAL A 136 -15.40 9.38 17.06
C VAL A 136 -16.25 8.29 17.71
N ALA A 137 -15.65 7.44 18.56
CA ALA A 137 -16.39 6.45 19.34
C ALA A 137 -17.40 7.08 20.31
N LEU A 138 -17.03 8.18 20.98
CA LEU A 138 -17.94 8.93 21.85
C LEU A 138 -19.09 9.61 21.08
N CYS A 139 -18.87 9.98 19.81
CA CYS A 139 -19.92 10.54 18.95
C CYS A 139 -20.96 9.51 18.46
N GLY A 140 -20.92 8.26 18.93
CA GLY A 140 -21.83 7.20 18.49
C GLY A 140 -21.58 6.73 17.05
N ARG A 141 -20.56 7.26 16.39
CA ARG A 141 -20.06 6.79 15.09
C ARG A 141 -18.93 5.79 15.33
N GLY A 142 -19.21 4.76 16.11
CA GLY A 142 -18.25 3.71 16.42
C GLY A 142 -17.57 3.18 15.15
N ASN A 143 -16.31 2.78 15.27
CA ASN A 143 -15.50 2.26 14.18
C ASN A 143 -16.32 1.25 13.37
N VAL A 144 -16.69 1.61 12.14
CA VAL A 144 -17.28 0.65 11.22
C VAL A 144 -16.12 -0.23 10.77
N ASP A 145 -15.84 -1.26 11.56
CA ASP A 145 -14.97 -2.34 11.14
C ASP A 145 -15.49 -2.84 9.79
N LEU A 146 -14.74 -2.56 8.72
CA LEU A 146 -15.07 -2.99 7.36
C LEU A 146 -14.96 -4.51 7.16
N CYS A 147 -14.91 -5.28 8.25
CA CYS A 147 -15.06 -6.73 8.30
C CYS A 147 -15.60 -7.14 9.67
N ASP A 148 -16.88 -6.87 9.96
CA ASP A 148 -17.59 -7.65 10.97
C ASP A 148 -17.90 -9.03 10.36
N SER A 149 -16.99 -9.97 10.55
CA SER A 149 -17.26 -11.40 10.40
C SER A 149 -17.30 -12.01 11.79
N LYS A 150 -18.32 -11.65 12.56
CA LYS A 150 -18.84 -12.51 13.61
C LYS A 150 -19.43 -13.76 12.95
N SER A 151 -18.63 -14.81 12.79
CA SER A 151 -19.17 -16.17 12.84
C SER A 151 -18.97 -16.68 14.27
N SER A 152 -20.06 -16.60 15.03
CA SER A 152 -20.26 -17.18 16.34
C SER A 152 -19.91 -18.66 16.34
N LEU A 153 -19.16 -19.13 17.33
CA LEU A 153 -19.41 -20.42 17.97
C LEU A 153 -19.06 -20.27 19.46
N GLN A 154 -20.08 -19.98 20.25
CA GLN A 154 -20.15 -20.43 21.64
C GLN A 154 -20.10 -21.96 21.59
N ALA A 155 -19.05 -22.56 22.14
CA ALA A 155 -19.09 -23.96 22.54
C ALA A 155 -19.70 -23.99 23.95
N VAL A 156 -20.98 -24.36 24.04
CA VAL A 156 -21.65 -24.74 25.28
C VAL A 156 -22.28 -26.11 25.03
N VAL A 157 -21.72 -27.10 25.75
CA VAL A 157 -22.11 -28.49 26.00
C VAL A 157 -22.24 -29.42 24.78
#